data_AF-A0A7X6HMM4-F1
#
_entry.id   AF-A0A7X6HMM4-F1
#
_cell.length_a   1.000
_cell.length_b   1.000
_cell.length_c   1.000
_cell.angle_alpha   90.00
_cell.angle_beta   90.00
_cell.angle_gamma   90.00
#
_symmetry.space_group_name_H-M   'P 1'
#
loop_
_entity.id
_entity.type
_entity.pdbx_description
1 polymer ?
#
loop_
_entity_poly.entity_id
_entity_poly.type
_entity_poly.pdbx_seq_one_letter_code
_entity_poly.pdbx_strand_id
1 'polypeptide(L)'
;MPAHSHKRPNPAELFGSTTSDTNTIKLTSSEALTAISVLAVAADGQISEEERQTLAANHIRLFSSYSGEHFQELFKKVLNLSSQYSPAEVFLSAKKALNPQLRETAFAIAADLVLVDGIFTQEERDFLVELSEALDISDEMGKKIIEVMTIKNCGENFLQ
;
A
#
# COMPACT_ATOMS: atom_id res chain seq x y z
N MET A 1 -6.61 -11.47 -21.07
CA MET A 1 -5.41 -11.87 -20.30
C MET A 1 -5.90 -12.39 -18.95
N PRO A 2 -5.36 -13.47 -18.37
CA PRO A 2 -5.91 -13.96 -17.11
C PRO A 2 -5.65 -12.91 -16.03
N ALA A 3 -6.66 -12.66 -15.19
CA ALA A 3 -6.53 -11.82 -14.02
C ALA A 3 -5.33 -12.30 -13.20
N HIS A 4 -4.30 -11.47 -13.07
CA HIS A 4 -3.18 -11.76 -12.20
C HIS A 4 -3.71 -11.67 -10.77
N SER A 5 -4.24 -12.77 -10.24
CA SER A 5 -4.54 -12.89 -8.82
C SER A 5 -3.20 -12.91 -8.08
N HIS A 6 -2.62 -11.73 -7.88
CA HIS A 6 -1.47 -11.58 -7.04
C HIS A 6 -1.90 -11.98 -5.64
N LYS A 7 -1.24 -13.02 -5.08
CA LYS A 7 -1.39 -13.38 -3.68
C LYS A 7 -1.14 -12.08 -2.88
N ARG A 8 -2.09 -11.69 -2.04
CA ARG A 8 -1.94 -10.52 -1.16
C ARG A 8 -1.25 -10.96 0.14
N PRO A 9 -0.53 -10.05 0.82
CA PRO A 9 0.07 -10.37 2.10
C PRO A 9 -1.02 -10.78 3.11
N ASN A 10 -0.68 -11.70 4.00
CA ASN A 10 -1.57 -12.16 5.05
C ASN A 10 -1.78 -11.04 6.08
N PRO A 11 -3.02 -10.55 6.32
CA PRO A 11 -3.27 -9.49 7.29
C PRO A 11 -2.75 -9.78 8.69
N ALA A 12 -2.79 -11.04 9.13
CA ALA A 12 -2.29 -11.43 10.45
C ALA A 12 -0.77 -11.20 10.61
N GLU A 13 -0.01 -11.33 9.52
CA GLU A 13 1.43 -11.05 9.50
C GLU A 13 1.73 -9.56 9.41
N LEU A 14 0.81 -8.79 8.82
CA LEU A 14 0.95 -7.36 8.57
C LEU A 14 0.52 -6.49 9.77
N PHE A 15 -0.53 -6.90 10.48
CA PHE A 15 -1.18 -6.11 11.54
C PHE A 15 -1.05 -6.74 12.93
N GLY A 16 -0.40 -7.90 13.03
CA GLY A 16 -0.25 -8.63 14.29
C GLY A 16 0.37 -7.78 15.41
N SER A 17 -0.05 -8.04 16.65
CA SER A 17 0.49 -7.36 17.84
C SER A 17 1.95 -7.75 18.05
N THR A 18 2.88 -6.89 17.66
CA THR A 18 4.30 -7.07 17.97
C THR A 18 4.53 -6.72 19.45
N THR A 19 4.99 -7.69 20.24
CA THR A 19 5.36 -7.49 21.66
C THR A 19 6.76 -6.90 21.82
N SER A 20 7.40 -6.48 20.72
CA SER A 20 8.77 -6.01 20.71
C SER A 20 8.81 -4.48 20.87
N ASP A 21 8.84 -4.03 22.12
CA ASP A 21 9.34 -2.72 22.50
C ASP A 21 10.85 -2.63 22.19
N THR A 22 11.30 -2.56 20.93
CA THR A 22 12.65 -2.06 20.54
C THR A 22 12.93 -2.22 19.03
N ASN A 23 12.43 -1.30 18.21
CA ASN A 23 13.22 -0.54 17.23
C ASN A 23 12.29 0.45 16.54
N THR A 24 12.36 1.74 16.90
CA THR A 24 11.65 2.79 16.18
C THR A 24 12.35 3.02 14.85
N ILE A 25 11.91 2.30 13.80
CA ILE A 25 12.30 2.60 12.42
C ILE A 25 11.88 4.05 12.16
N LYS A 26 12.85 4.95 11.96
CA LYS A 26 12.57 6.35 11.65
C LYS A 26 12.31 6.47 10.16
N LEU A 27 11.08 6.81 9.81
CA LEU A 27 10.62 7.01 8.44
C LEU A 27 10.24 8.47 8.23
N THR A 28 10.60 9.01 7.08
CA THR A 28 9.96 10.24 6.58
C THR A 28 8.54 9.93 6.10
N SER A 29 7.71 10.95 5.90
CA SER A 29 6.36 10.75 5.36
C SER A 29 6.35 10.09 3.97
N SER A 30 7.35 10.40 3.13
CA SER A 30 7.51 9.75 1.81
C SER A 30 7.85 8.26 1.96
N GLU A 31 8.80 7.94 2.84
CA GLU A 31 9.18 6.56 3.14
C GLU A 31 8.03 5.75 3.75
N ALA A 32 7.24 6.37 4.62
CA ALA A 32 6.09 5.72 5.23
C ALA A 32 4.96 5.46 4.22
N LEU A 33 4.70 6.38 3.29
CA LEU A 33 3.76 6.19 2.19
C LEU A 33 4.20 5.03 1.27
N THR A 34 5.47 5.02 0.88
CA THR A 34 6.03 3.91 0.09
C THR A 34 5.97 2.60 0.84
N ALA A 35 6.29 2.60 2.14
CA ALA A 35 6.26 1.40 2.98
C ALA A 35 4.88 0.76 3.03
N ILE A 36 3.82 1.53 3.31
CA ILE A 36 2.44 1.00 3.31
C ILE A 36 2.07 0.46 1.93
N SER A 37 2.43 1.18 0.87
CA SER A 37 2.11 0.77 -0.50
C SER A 37 2.80 -0.53 -0.89
N VAL A 38 4.11 -0.64 -0.63
CA VAL A 38 4.92 -1.86 -0.84
C VAL A 38 4.34 -3.02 -0.04
N LEU A 39 4.04 -2.79 1.24
CA LEU A 39 3.45 -3.78 2.12
C LEU A 39 2.07 -4.26 1.66
N ALA A 40 1.29 -3.44 0.96
CA ALA A 40 -0.02 -3.82 0.46
C ALA A 40 0.02 -4.77 -0.75
N VAL A 41 1.10 -4.70 -1.55
CA VAL A 41 1.24 -5.52 -2.77
C VAL A 41 2.32 -6.60 -2.69
N ALA A 42 3.26 -6.50 -1.75
CA ALA A 42 4.35 -7.47 -1.61
C ALA A 42 3.96 -8.63 -0.68
N ALA A 43 3.45 -9.73 -1.24
CA ALA A 43 3.13 -10.92 -0.44
C ALA A 43 4.35 -11.77 -0.07
N ASP A 44 5.19 -12.13 -1.04
CA ASP A 44 6.40 -12.95 -0.81
C ASP A 44 7.69 -12.10 -1.01
N GLY A 45 7.61 -10.79 -0.69
CA GLY A 45 8.68 -9.82 -0.92
C GLY A 45 8.90 -9.45 -2.39
N GLN A 46 8.00 -9.86 -3.28
CA GLN A 46 8.03 -9.52 -4.71
C GLN A 46 6.90 -8.56 -5.06
N ILE A 47 7.18 -7.64 -5.98
CA ILE A 47 6.25 -6.65 -6.53
C ILE A 47 6.35 -6.74 -8.05
N SER A 48 5.21 -6.72 -8.75
CA SER A 48 5.20 -6.74 -10.21
C SER A 48 5.76 -5.44 -10.80
N GLU A 49 6.14 -5.46 -12.08
CA GLU A 49 6.64 -4.24 -12.73
C GLU A 49 5.51 -3.21 -12.90
N GLU A 50 4.28 -3.68 -13.15
CA GLU A 50 3.08 -2.85 -13.22
C GLU A 50 2.78 -2.15 -11.89
N GLU A 51 2.82 -2.88 -10.76
CA GLU A 51 2.63 -2.31 -9.42
C GLU A 51 3.73 -1.29 -9.09
N ARG A 52 4.99 -1.57 -9.46
CA ARG A 52 6.10 -0.64 -9.28
C ARG A 52 5.90 0.64 -10.08
N GLN A 53 5.44 0.54 -11.33
CA GLN A 53 5.17 1.70 -12.20
C GLN A 53 4.03 2.56 -11.66
N THR A 54 2.93 1.94 -11.23
CA THR A 54 1.80 2.65 -10.61
C THR A 54 2.22 3.35 -9.33
N LEU A 55 3.03 2.70 -8.49
CA LEU A 55 3.57 3.31 -7.28
C LEU A 55 4.49 4.49 -7.59
N ALA A 56 5.37 4.35 -8.60
CA ALA A 56 6.25 5.44 -9.04
C ALA A 56 5.45 6.66 -9.54
N ALA A 57 4.40 6.42 -10.34
CA ALA A 57 3.53 7.47 -10.86
C ALA A 57 2.81 8.23 -9.74
N ASN A 58 2.29 7.52 -8.74
CA ASN A 58 1.67 8.13 -7.56
C ASN A 58 2.68 8.95 -6.75
N HIS A 59 3.90 8.46 -6.54
CA HIS A 59 4.95 9.19 -5.83
C HIS A 59 5.42 10.45 -6.54
N ILE A 60 5.66 10.41 -7.85
CA ILE A 60 6.08 11.58 -8.63
C ILE A 60 5.03 12.71 -8.54
N ARG A 61 3.73 12.35 -8.55
CA ARG A 61 2.65 13.34 -8.41
C ARG A 61 2.57 13.95 -7.01
N LEU A 62 2.78 13.14 -5.97
CA LEU A 62 2.69 13.59 -4.57
C LEU A 62 3.93 14.38 -4.13
N PHE A 63 5.09 14.06 -4.70
CA PHE A 63 6.36 14.67 -4.39
C PHE A 63 6.96 15.29 -5.65
N SER A 64 6.46 16.48 -6.02
CA SER A 64 6.86 17.20 -7.25
C SER A 64 8.35 17.52 -7.38
N SER A 65 9.14 17.35 -6.31
CA SER A 65 10.60 17.48 -6.29
C SER A 65 11.36 16.17 -6.51
N TYR A 66 10.67 15.02 -6.60
CA TYR A 66 11.32 13.71 -6.76
C TYR A 66 11.52 13.39 -8.24
N SER A 67 12.76 13.09 -8.61
CA SER A 67 13.05 12.43 -9.89
C SER A 67 12.72 10.93 -9.82
N GLY A 68 12.64 10.28 -10.97
CA GLY A 68 12.53 8.81 -11.02
C GLY A 68 13.65 8.11 -10.24
N GLU A 69 14.87 8.66 -10.26
CA GLU A 69 16.01 8.13 -9.48
C GLU A 69 15.78 8.22 -7.96
N HIS A 70 15.25 9.34 -7.46
CA HIS A 70 14.90 9.46 -6.04
C HIS A 70 13.85 8.44 -5.61
N PHE A 71 12.87 8.17 -6.46
CA PHE A 71 11.89 7.11 -6.19
C PHE A 71 12.55 5.73 -6.15
N GLN A 72 13.51 5.43 -7.03
CA GLN A 72 14.24 4.15 -7.00
C GLN A 72 15.03 3.97 -5.71
N GLU A 73 15.70 5.02 -5.23
CA GLU A 73 16.41 4.98 -3.94
C GLU A 73 15.46 4.77 -2.76
N LEU A 74 14.33 5.49 -2.77
CA LEU A 74 13.26 5.37 -1.78
C LEU A 74 12.70 3.94 -1.74
N PHE A 75 12.34 3.40 -2.90
CA PHE A 75 11.79 2.07 -3.06
C PHE A 75 12.79 0.99 -2.60
N LYS A 76 14.06 1.11 -2.98
CA LYS A 76 15.13 0.22 -2.53
C LYS A 76 15.32 0.28 -1.01
N LYS A 77 15.26 1.47 -0.42
CA LYS A 77 15.35 1.64 1.04
C LYS A 77 14.20 0.91 1.74
N VAL A 78 12.97 1.04 1.25
CA VAL A 78 11.80 0.36 1.82
C VAL A 78 11.91 -1.16 1.67
N LEU A 79 12.31 -1.67 0.50
CA LEU A 79 12.54 -3.12 0.33
C LEU A 79 13.61 -3.66 1.30
N ASN A 80 14.68 -2.90 1.54
CA ASN A 80 15.68 -3.27 2.53
C ASN A 80 15.12 -3.33 3.95
N LEU A 81 14.16 -2.48 4.31
CA LEU A 81 13.48 -2.55 5.61
C LEU A 81 12.66 -3.82 5.73
N SER A 82 11.92 -4.21 4.68
CA SER A 82 11.14 -5.45 4.66
C SER A 82 11.99 -6.72 4.78
N SER A 83 13.28 -6.66 4.44
CA SER A 83 14.24 -7.75 4.66
C SER A 83 14.85 -7.78 6.07
N GLN A 84 14.79 -6.67 6.81
CA GLN A 84 15.45 -6.51 8.11
C GLN A 84 14.47 -6.60 9.29
N TYR A 85 13.21 -6.25 9.05
CA TYR A 85 12.16 -6.15 10.06
C TYR A 85 10.94 -6.95 9.62
N SER A 86 10.12 -7.35 10.59
CA SER A 86 8.84 -7.98 10.27
C SER A 86 7.91 -6.98 9.55
N PRO A 87 6.99 -7.46 8.68
CA PRO A 87 6.00 -6.62 8.02
C PRO A 87 5.21 -5.74 9.01
N ALA A 88 4.84 -6.30 10.18
CA ALA A 88 4.16 -5.57 11.24
C ALA A 88 5.00 -4.44 11.87
N GLU A 89 6.30 -4.64 12.08
CA GLU A 89 7.20 -3.58 12.58
C GLU A 89 7.32 -2.43 11.59
N VAL A 90 7.44 -2.75 10.29
CA VAL A 90 7.50 -1.75 9.21
C VAL A 90 6.17 -1.00 9.11
N PHE A 91 5.04 -1.72 9.14
CA PHE A 91 3.70 -1.13 9.08
C PHE A 91 3.46 -0.17 10.24
N LEU A 92 3.73 -0.61 11.47
CA LEU A 92 3.47 0.19 12.66
C LEU A 92 4.36 1.43 12.71
N SER A 93 5.60 1.32 12.25
CA SER A 93 6.53 2.46 12.11
C SER A 93 6.07 3.44 11.04
N ALA A 94 5.59 2.95 9.89
CA ALA A 94 5.05 3.77 8.82
C ALA A 94 3.79 4.51 9.29
N LYS A 95 2.83 3.81 9.89
CA LYS A 95 1.61 4.41 10.46
C LYS A 95 1.92 5.53 11.45
N LYS A 96 2.92 5.33 12.33
CA LYS A 96 3.36 6.34 13.32
C LYS A 96 3.99 7.58 12.67
N ALA A 97 4.67 7.43 11.54
CA ALA A 97 5.27 8.53 10.79
C ALA A 97 4.28 9.33 9.95
N LEU A 98 3.03 8.86 9.82
CA LEU A 98 1.96 9.53 9.08
C LEU A 98 0.95 10.21 10.00
N ASN A 99 0.64 11.47 9.67
CA ASN A 99 -0.53 12.16 10.22
C ASN A 99 -1.83 11.54 9.64
N PRO A 100 -3.01 11.79 10.24
CA PRO A 100 -4.26 11.18 9.80
C PRO A 100 -4.56 11.35 8.30
N GLN A 101 -4.35 12.56 7.76
CA GLN A 101 -4.59 12.85 6.34
C GLN A 101 -3.67 12.04 5.41
N LEU A 102 -2.41 11.85 5.80
CA LEU A 102 -1.48 11.04 5.03
C LEU A 102 -1.74 9.54 5.15
N ARG A 103 -2.44 9.08 6.21
CA ARG A 103 -2.90 7.68 6.29
C ARG A 103 -4.00 7.41 5.27
N GLU A 104 -4.95 8.33 5.11
CA GLU A 104 -5.96 8.26 4.04
C GLU A 104 -5.29 8.27 2.65
N THR A 105 -4.24 9.09 2.48
CA THR A 105 -3.46 9.13 1.23
C THR A 105 -2.75 7.79 0.98
N ALA A 106 -2.10 7.21 2.00
CA ALA A 106 -1.45 5.91 1.91
C ALA A 106 -2.44 4.81 1.54
N PHE A 107 -3.63 4.83 2.16
CA PHE A 107 -4.70 3.89 1.89
C PHE A 107 -5.23 4.02 0.46
N ALA A 108 -5.41 5.24 -0.05
CA ALA A 108 -5.85 5.45 -1.43
C ALA A 108 -4.83 4.90 -2.46
N ILE A 109 -3.53 5.06 -2.21
CA ILE A 109 -2.47 4.49 -3.07
C ILE A 109 -2.47 2.96 -2.96
N ALA A 110 -2.60 2.41 -1.76
CA ALA A 110 -2.68 0.96 -1.57
C ALA A 110 -3.91 0.37 -2.27
N ALA A 111 -5.07 1.01 -2.14
CA ALA A 111 -6.29 0.62 -2.84
C ALA A 111 -6.11 0.72 -4.36
N ASP A 112 -5.44 1.75 -4.87
CA ASP A 112 -5.12 1.85 -6.30
C ASP A 112 -4.30 0.68 -6.83
N LEU A 113 -3.31 0.25 -6.05
CA LEU A 113 -2.39 -0.84 -6.40
C LEU A 113 -3.01 -2.22 -6.23
N VAL A 114 -3.90 -2.39 -5.25
CA VAL A 114 -4.62 -3.65 -5.01
C VAL A 114 -5.75 -3.81 -6.03
N LEU A 115 -6.46 -2.74 -6.35
CA LEU A 115 -7.64 -2.77 -7.22
C LEU A 115 -7.28 -2.64 -8.70
N VAL A 116 -6.52 -3.60 -9.25
CA VAL A 116 -6.18 -3.61 -10.69
C VAL A 116 -7.22 -4.40 -11.49
N ASP A 117 -7.85 -3.75 -12.47
CA ASP A 117 -8.83 -4.25 -13.44
C ASP A 117 -10.07 -4.98 -12.89
N GLY A 118 -11.07 -4.17 -12.48
CA GLY A 118 -12.51 -4.36 -12.70
C GLY A 118 -13.27 -5.54 -12.07
N ILE A 119 -12.62 -6.65 -11.75
CA ILE A 119 -13.22 -7.84 -11.13
C ILE A 119 -12.50 -8.11 -9.82
N PHE A 120 -12.79 -7.28 -8.82
CA PHE A 120 -12.25 -7.43 -7.48
C PHE A 120 -12.77 -8.70 -6.84
N THR A 121 -11.87 -9.48 -6.27
CA THR A 121 -12.26 -10.63 -5.46
C THR A 121 -12.73 -10.15 -4.09
N GLN A 122 -13.49 -10.98 -3.38
CA GLN A 122 -13.92 -10.65 -2.03
C GLN A 122 -12.70 -10.50 -1.10
N GLU A 123 -11.67 -11.30 -1.33
CA GLU A 123 -10.41 -11.29 -0.57
C GLU A 123 -9.67 -9.95 -0.66
N GLU A 124 -9.64 -9.30 -1.83
CA GLU A 124 -9.02 -7.99 -2.00
C GLU A 124 -9.81 -6.89 -1.27
N ARG A 125 -11.14 -6.99 -1.26
CA ARG A 125 -12.00 -6.05 -0.52
C ARG A 125 -11.80 -6.22 0.99
N ASP A 126 -11.80 -7.46 1.47
CA ASP A 126 -11.61 -7.78 2.88
C ASP A 126 -10.23 -7.29 3.35
N PHE A 127 -9.18 -7.55 2.56
CA PHE A 127 -7.84 -7.01 2.82
C PHE A 127 -7.83 -5.49 2.95
N LEU A 128 -8.51 -4.75 2.06
CA LEU A 128 -8.54 -3.29 2.11
C LEU A 128 -9.37 -2.77 3.29
N VAL A 129 -10.43 -3.47 3.70
CA VAL A 129 -11.17 -3.12 4.92
C VAL A 129 -10.25 -3.25 6.13
N GLU A 130 -9.56 -4.38 6.28
CA GLU A 130 -8.60 -4.61 7.37
C GLU A 130 -7.46 -3.58 7.36
N LEU A 131 -6.93 -3.25 6.18
CA LEU A 131 -5.90 -2.21 6.04
C LEU A 131 -6.40 -0.83 6.49
N SER A 132 -7.65 -0.48 6.15
CA SER A 132 -8.24 0.81 6.54
C SER A 132 -8.41 0.92 8.06
N GLU A 133 -8.89 -0.15 8.70
CA GLU A 133 -8.99 -0.25 10.16
C GLU A 133 -7.61 -0.16 10.80
N ALA A 134 -6.62 -0.90 10.28
CA ALA A 134 -5.26 -0.89 10.79
C ALA A 134 -4.60 0.49 10.68
N LEU A 135 -5.03 1.36 9.76
CA LEU A 135 -4.55 2.73 9.60
C LEU A 135 -5.32 3.76 10.46
N ASP A 136 -6.26 3.34 11.30
CA ASP A 136 -7.20 4.21 12.04
C ASP A 136 -8.06 5.09 11.11
N ILE A 137 -8.43 4.59 9.93
CA ILE A 137 -9.35 5.27 9.02
C ILE A 137 -10.76 4.83 9.37
N SER A 138 -11.69 5.79 9.51
CA SER A 138 -13.09 5.46 9.80
C SER A 138 -13.70 4.61 8.69
N ASP A 139 -14.58 3.67 9.04
CA ASP A 139 -15.30 2.81 8.09
C ASP A 139 -15.96 3.57 6.95
N GLU A 140 -16.56 4.75 7.24
CA GLU A 140 -17.20 5.59 6.23
C GLU A 140 -16.19 6.09 5.19
N MET A 141 -15.06 6.62 5.65
CA MET A 141 -14.00 7.10 4.76
C MET A 141 -13.32 5.96 4.01
N GLY A 142 -13.04 4.84 4.67
CA GLY A 142 -12.46 3.64 4.05
C GLY A 142 -13.33 3.14 2.90
N LYS A 143 -14.63 2.98 3.13
CA LYS A 143 -15.61 2.60 2.09
C LYS A 143 -15.65 3.59 0.93
N LYS A 144 -15.67 4.89 1.23
CA LYS A 144 -15.66 5.94 0.21
C LYS A 144 -14.41 5.88 -0.67
N ILE A 145 -13.23 5.69 -0.08
CA ILE A 145 -11.97 5.59 -0.84
C ILE A 145 -12.00 4.34 -1.72
N ILE A 146 -12.43 3.19 -1.20
CA ILE A 146 -12.56 1.94 -1.98
C ILE A 146 -13.51 2.15 -3.16
N GLU A 147 -14.66 2.80 -2.96
CA GLU A 147 -15.64 3.10 -4.01
C GLU A 147 -15.04 4.00 -5.10
N VAL A 148 -14.36 5.08 -4.72
CA VAL A 148 -13.73 6.00 -5.68
C VAL A 148 -12.61 5.30 -6.45
N MET A 149 -11.78 4.48 -5.80
CA MET A 149 -10.73 3.71 -6.48
C MET A 149 -11.31 2.63 -7.39
N THR A 150 -12.41 2.00 -6.99
CA THR A 150 -13.17 1.08 -7.85
C THR A 150 -13.59 1.79 -9.14
N ILE A 151 -14.21 2.98 -9.04
CA ILE A 151 -14.63 3.76 -10.21
C ILE A 151 -13.42 4.16 -11.07
N LYS A 152 -12.33 4.62 -10.43
CA LYS A 152 -11.12 5.07 -11.13
C LYS A 152 -10.44 3.94 -11.92
N ASN A 153 -10.45 2.73 -11.38
CA ASN A 153 -9.75 1.57 -11.93
C ASN A 153 -10.67 0.67 -12.78
N CYS A 154 -11.94 1.05 -12.96
CA CYS A 154 -12.82 0.46 -13.97
C CYS A 154 -12.44 0.96 -15.37
N GLY A 155 -11.74 0.14 -16.16
CA GLY A 155 -11.51 0.37 -17.60
C GLY A 155 -12.66 -0.12 -18.50
N GLU A 156 -12.68 0.30 -19.77
CA GLU A 156 -13.69 -0.04 -20.81
C GLU A 156 -13.77 -1.54 -21.23
N ASN A 157 -13.20 -2.48 -20.46
CA ASN A 157 -13.16 -3.91 -20.84
C ASN A 157 -14.46 -4.69 -20.58
N PHE A 158 -15.60 -4.01 -20.41
CA PHE A 158 -16.92 -4.63 -20.21
C PHE A 158 -17.81 -4.67 -21.48
N LEU A 159 -17.29 -4.26 -22.65
CA LEU A 159 -18.06 -4.19 -23.91
C LEU A 159 -17.54 -5.10 -25.05
N GLN A 160 -16.95 -6.26 -24.73
CA GLN A 160 -16.72 -7.32 -25.73
C GLN A 160 -17.29 -8.66 -25.28
#